data_AF-A0A0B1RXI9-F1
#
_entry.id   AF-A0A0B1RXI9-F1
#
_cell.length_a   1.000
_cell.length_b   1.000
_cell.length_c   1.000
_cell.angle_alpha   90.00
_cell.angle_beta   90.00
_cell.angle_gamma   90.00
#
_symmetry.space_group_name_H-M   'P 1'
#
loop_
_entity.id
_entity.type
_entity.pdbx_description
1 polymer ?
#
loop_
_entity_poly.entity_id
_entity_poly.type
_entity_poly.pdbx_seq_one_letter_code
_entity_poly.pdbx_strand_id
1 'polypeptide(L)'
;LLPVFIYRILFSVFFFTNLLLWVKGSSAAVPFGTLVALLSLWLFISTPMTFIGAFFGFKKKAIEAPVRTNQIPRQVPEQTLYTKPLPGMLMGGILPFGCIFIQLFFILNSIWAHQTYYMFGFLFVVFLILIITCSEATILLAYFHLCAEDYHWWWRSFFTSGFTAVYLFAYCVRFFTSKLSITGVVSSFLTTRVLVWRFL
;
A
#
# COMPACT_ATOMS: atom_id res chain seq x y z
N LEU A 1 -0.11 1.84 17.74
CA LEU A 1 -1.04 0.68 17.68
C LEU A 1 -1.32 0.25 16.24
N LEU A 2 -1.88 1.13 15.40
CA LEU A 2 -2.07 0.92 13.96
C LEU A 2 -0.83 0.36 13.22
N PRO A 3 0.39 0.93 13.39
CA PRO A 3 1.58 0.38 12.73
C PRO A 3 1.89 -1.06 13.16
N VAL A 4 1.83 -1.37 14.46
CA VAL A 4 2.04 -2.73 14.99
C VAL A 4 1.02 -3.74 14.42
N PHE A 5 -0.22 -3.30 14.21
CA PHE A 5 -1.25 -4.13 13.60
C PHE A 5 -0.96 -4.43 12.12
N ILE A 6 -0.57 -3.41 11.34
CA ILE A 6 -0.16 -3.57 9.93
C ILE A 6 1.03 -4.54 9.84
N TYR A 7 2.00 -4.38 10.72
CA TYR A 7 3.14 -5.28 10.81
C TYR A 7 2.70 -6.73 11.08
N ARG A 8 1.87 -7.01 12.10
CA ARG A 8 1.38 -8.38 12.32
C ARG A 8 0.73 -9.03 11.09
N ILE A 9 -0.03 -8.26 10.30
CA ILE A 9 -0.64 -8.77 9.06
C ILE A 9 0.45 -9.14 8.04
N LEU A 10 1.42 -8.24 7.80
CA LEU A 10 2.50 -8.47 6.83
C LEU A 10 3.31 -9.74 7.17
N PHE A 11 3.64 -9.95 8.44
CA PHE A 11 4.38 -11.14 8.84
C PHE A 11 3.54 -12.41 8.75
N SER A 12 2.24 -12.34 9.05
CA SER A 12 1.34 -13.49 8.88
C SER A 12 1.26 -13.91 7.42
N VAL A 13 1.13 -12.96 6.49
CA VAL A 13 1.13 -13.24 5.05
C VAL A 13 2.47 -13.80 4.59
N PHE A 14 3.58 -13.23 5.04
CA PHE A 14 4.93 -13.72 4.73
C PHE A 14 5.15 -15.15 5.23
N PHE A 15 4.81 -15.42 6.48
CA PHE A 15 4.95 -16.72 7.11
C PHE A 15 4.12 -17.79 6.40
N PHE A 16 2.85 -17.48 6.09
CA PHE A 16 1.97 -18.40 5.38
C PHE A 16 2.50 -18.71 3.96
N THR A 17 2.99 -17.70 3.26
CA THR A 17 3.59 -17.87 1.94
C THR A 17 4.90 -18.69 2.03
N ASN A 18 5.69 -18.49 3.08
CA ASN A 18 6.92 -19.26 3.31
C ASN A 18 6.64 -20.73 3.66
N LEU A 19 5.58 -21.00 4.43
CA LEU A 19 5.14 -22.36 4.76
C LEU A 19 4.79 -23.16 3.49
N LEU A 20 4.05 -22.55 2.57
CA LEU A 20 3.69 -23.17 1.29
C LEU A 20 4.93 -23.51 0.44
N LEU A 21 5.99 -22.70 0.53
CA LEU A 21 7.24 -22.93 -0.19
C LEU A 21 8.06 -24.08 0.39
N TRP A 22 8.07 -24.24 1.71
CA TRP A 22 8.67 -25.40 2.37
C TRP A 22 7.97 -26.70 1.96
N VAL A 23 6.64 -26.71 1.92
CA VAL A 23 5.87 -27.89 1.47
C VAL A 23 6.21 -28.27 0.02
N LYS A 24 6.57 -27.29 -0.82
CA LYS A 24 6.93 -27.50 -2.24
C LYS A 24 8.43 -27.73 -2.47
N GLY A 25 9.27 -27.74 -1.43
CA GLY A 25 10.71 -27.96 -1.57
C GLY A 25 11.44 -26.91 -2.42
N SER A 26 10.87 -25.69 -2.53
CA SER A 26 11.42 -24.66 -3.42
C SER A 26 12.69 -24.04 -2.82
N SER A 27 13.74 -23.87 -3.64
CA SER A 27 14.98 -23.17 -3.26
C SER A 27 14.78 -21.69 -2.89
N ALA A 28 13.59 -21.13 -3.15
CA ALA A 28 13.20 -19.77 -2.74
C ALA A 28 12.58 -19.72 -1.32
N ALA A 29 12.49 -20.86 -0.64
CA ALA A 29 12.01 -20.90 0.73
C ALA A 29 13.07 -20.34 1.68
N VAL A 30 12.64 -19.43 2.55
CA VAL A 30 13.52 -18.75 3.49
C VAL A 30 13.83 -19.72 4.63
N PRO A 31 15.12 -20.00 4.92
CA PRO A 31 15.48 -20.90 6.00
C PRO A 31 15.03 -20.36 7.36
N PHE A 32 14.80 -21.25 8.32
CA PHE A 32 14.23 -20.87 9.62
C PHE A 32 15.04 -19.77 10.33
N GLY A 33 16.37 -19.85 10.25
CA GLY A 33 17.28 -18.85 10.87
C GLY A 33 17.09 -17.43 10.32
N THR A 34 16.91 -17.27 9.01
CA THR A 34 16.65 -15.94 8.43
C THR A 34 15.24 -15.45 8.72
N LEU A 35 14.28 -16.36 8.89
CA LEU A 35 12.94 -16.05 9.40
C LEU A 35 13.00 -15.43 10.80
N VAL A 36 13.76 -16.04 11.72
CA VAL A 36 13.99 -15.51 13.08
C VAL A 36 14.77 -14.19 13.04
N ALA A 37 15.79 -14.10 12.18
CA ALA A 37 16.56 -12.86 12.02
C ALA A 37 15.68 -11.70 11.53
N LEU A 38 14.83 -11.92 10.52
CA LEU A 38 13.86 -10.92 10.03
C LEU A 38 12.87 -10.51 11.12
N LEU A 39 12.35 -11.48 11.88
CA LEU A 39 11.44 -11.23 13.00
C LEU A 39 12.11 -10.38 14.08
N SER A 40 13.36 -10.71 14.43
CA SER A 40 14.15 -9.95 15.41
C SER A 40 14.45 -8.54 14.92
N LEU A 41 14.94 -8.37 13.69
CA LEU A 41 15.27 -7.06 13.12
C LEU A 41 14.05 -6.17 13.12
N TRP A 42 12.89 -6.73 12.78
CA TRP A 42 11.66 -5.97 12.77
C TRP A 42 11.13 -5.61 14.15
N LEU A 43 11.16 -6.54 15.11
CA LEU A 43 10.77 -6.25 16.49
C LEU A 43 11.73 -5.24 17.13
N PHE A 44 13.04 -5.37 16.91
CA PHE A 44 14.06 -4.51 17.52
C PHE A 44 14.27 -3.18 16.83
N ILE A 45 13.88 -3.01 15.56
CA ILE A 45 13.99 -1.72 14.87
C ILE A 45 12.63 -1.03 14.79
N SER A 46 11.61 -1.70 14.26
CA SER A 46 10.32 -1.05 14.00
C SER A 46 9.58 -0.69 15.28
N THR A 47 9.54 -1.61 16.25
CA THR A 47 8.85 -1.37 17.53
C THR A 47 9.39 -0.14 18.26
N PRO A 48 10.70 -0.03 18.58
CA PRO A 48 11.20 1.16 19.27
C PRO A 48 11.03 2.41 18.41
N MET A 49 11.19 2.32 17.08
CA MET A 49 10.96 3.49 16.21
C MET A 49 9.52 4.00 16.29
N THR A 50 8.53 3.10 16.35
CA THR A 50 7.12 3.49 16.54
C THR A 50 6.86 4.09 17.92
N PHE A 51 7.52 3.60 18.97
CA PHE A 51 7.43 4.18 20.31
C PHE A 51 8.09 5.55 20.38
N ILE A 52 9.25 5.74 19.73
CA ILE A 52 9.93 7.03 19.60
C ILE A 52 9.01 8.02 18.87
N GLY A 53 8.43 7.61 17.74
CA GLY A 53 7.46 8.44 17.00
C GLY A 53 6.23 8.81 17.83
N ALA A 54 5.68 7.85 18.59
CA ALA A 54 4.57 8.11 19.51
C ALA A 54 4.96 9.07 20.64
N PHE A 55 6.15 8.91 21.22
CA PHE A 55 6.66 9.79 22.27
C PHE A 55 6.80 11.24 21.80
N PHE A 56 7.36 11.46 20.61
CA PHE A 56 7.39 12.79 20.01
C PHE A 56 5.99 13.31 19.63
N GLY A 57 5.09 12.42 19.22
CA GLY A 57 3.69 12.75 18.96
C GLY A 57 2.95 13.25 20.19
N PHE A 58 3.09 12.57 21.34
CA PHE A 58 2.45 12.96 22.61
C PHE A 58 3.02 14.24 23.22
N LYS A 59 4.28 14.60 22.91
CA LYS A 59 4.88 15.86 23.36
C LYS A 59 4.44 17.08 22.54
N LYS A 60 3.86 16.89 21.35
CA LYS A 60 3.31 18.01 20.58
C LYS A 60 1.99 18.47 21.19
N LYS A 61 1.78 19.78 21.27
CA LYS A 61 0.50 20.36 21.66
C LYS A 61 -0.59 19.87 20.72
N ALA A 62 -1.79 19.63 21.26
CA ALA A 62 -2.97 19.36 20.47
C ALA A 62 -3.17 20.50 19.45
N ILE A 63 -3.53 20.15 18.22
CA ILE A 63 -3.81 21.14 17.18
C ILE A 63 -5.08 21.88 17.61
N GLU A 64 -4.93 23.15 17.99
CA GLU A 64 -6.05 24.00 18.32
C GLU A 64 -6.79 24.33 17.02
N ALA A 65 -8.10 24.07 16.99
CA ALA A 65 -8.92 24.46 15.86
C ALA A 65 -8.96 25.99 15.78
N PRO A 66 -8.78 26.59 14.59
CA PRO A 66 -8.75 28.05 14.43
C PRO A 66 -10.09 28.73 14.73
N VAL A 67 -11.14 27.94 14.99
CA VAL A 67 -12.51 28.39 15.22
C VAL A 67 -13.13 27.65 16.40
N ARG A 68 -14.03 28.33 17.12
CA ARG A 68 -14.83 27.68 18.16
C ARG A 68 -15.74 26.64 17.52
N THR A 69 -15.55 25.38 17.90
CA THR A 69 -16.40 24.26 17.47
C THR A 69 -17.68 24.24 18.27
N ASN A 70 -18.79 23.88 17.64
CA ASN A 70 -20.05 23.64 18.34
C ASN A 70 -19.97 22.30 19.08
N GLN A 71 -20.51 22.22 20.30
CA GLN A 71 -20.50 21.01 21.14
C GLN A 71 -21.38 19.90 20.57
N ILE A 72 -22.40 20.26 19.78
CA ILE A 72 -23.29 19.30 19.12
C ILE A 72 -22.80 19.09 17.68
N PRO A 73 -22.40 17.85 17.30
CA PRO A 73 -22.03 17.57 15.92
C PRO A 73 -23.25 17.76 15.02
N ARG A 74 -23.12 18.60 14.00
CA ARG A 74 -24.17 18.81 13.00
C ARG A 74 -24.38 17.50 12.23
N GLN A 75 -25.63 17.21 11.87
CA GLN A 75 -25.96 16.06 11.02
C GLN A 75 -25.37 16.26 9.62
N VAL A 76 -24.71 15.21 9.10
CA VAL A 76 -24.12 15.21 7.76
C VAL A 76 -25.26 15.10 6.73
N PRO A 77 -25.33 15.99 5.72
CA PRO A 77 -26.35 15.91 4.68
C PRO A 77 -26.21 14.64 3.83
N GLU A 78 -27.27 14.25 3.14
CA GLU A 78 -27.23 13.07 2.27
C GLU A 78 -26.20 13.26 1.13
N GLN A 79 -25.22 12.35 1.08
CA GLN A 79 -24.14 12.40 0.10
C GLN A 79 -24.58 11.84 -1.25
N THR A 80 -24.20 12.53 -2.33
CA THR A 80 -24.35 12.03 -3.69
C THR A 80 -23.56 10.73 -3.91
N LEU A 81 -23.94 9.93 -4.91
CA LEU A 81 -23.38 8.60 -5.16
C LEU A 81 -21.83 8.57 -5.26
N TYR A 82 -21.23 9.61 -5.83
CA TYR A 82 -19.77 9.74 -5.97
C TYR A 82 -19.06 10.18 -4.70
N THR A 83 -19.77 10.87 -3.80
CA THR A 83 -19.22 11.32 -2.50
C THR A 83 -19.35 10.24 -1.42
N LYS A 84 -20.11 9.17 -1.68
CA LYS A 84 -20.18 8.00 -0.81
C LYS A 84 -18.80 7.37 -0.62
N PRO A 85 -18.54 6.76 0.55
CA PRO A 85 -17.20 6.28 0.91
C PRO A 85 -16.64 5.26 -0.09
N LEU A 86 -17.43 4.25 -0.50
CA LEU A 86 -16.94 3.19 -1.40
C LEU A 86 -16.62 3.70 -2.82
N PRO A 87 -17.54 4.38 -3.52
CA PRO A 87 -17.25 4.91 -4.87
C PRO A 87 -16.15 5.97 -4.88
N GLY A 88 -16.11 6.85 -3.88
CA GLY A 88 -15.07 7.88 -3.76
C GLY A 88 -13.67 7.28 -3.58
N MET A 89 -13.53 6.23 -2.77
CA MET A 89 -12.26 5.52 -2.58
C MET A 89 -11.80 4.82 -3.86
N LEU A 90 -12.72 4.17 -4.60
CA LEU A 90 -12.44 3.53 -5.88
C LEU A 90 -11.97 4.55 -6.94
N MET A 91 -12.71 5.64 -7.10
CA MET A 91 -12.37 6.68 -8.08
C MET A 91 -11.03 7.36 -7.78
N GLY A 92 -10.73 7.59 -6.50
CA GLY A 92 -9.46 8.18 -6.09
C GLY A 92 -8.24 7.34 -6.41
N GLY A 93 -8.37 6.01 -6.35
CA GLY A 93 -7.27 5.10 -6.65
C GLY A 93 -6.97 4.95 -8.15
N ILE A 94 -7.93 5.28 -9.03
CA ILE A 94 -7.78 5.19 -10.49
C ILE A 94 -6.77 6.20 -11.04
N LEU A 95 -6.76 7.42 -10.49
CA LEU A 95 -5.88 8.50 -10.94
C LEU A 95 -4.38 8.17 -10.78
N PRO A 96 -3.89 7.81 -9.57
CA PRO A 96 -2.49 7.42 -9.40
C PRO A 96 -2.16 6.12 -10.14
N PHE A 97 -3.11 5.18 -10.28
CA PHE A 97 -2.90 3.98 -11.09
C PHE A 97 -2.69 4.31 -12.57
N GLY A 98 -3.49 5.22 -13.14
CA GLY A 98 -3.33 5.68 -14.52
C GLY A 98 -1.98 6.35 -14.76
N CYS A 99 -1.50 7.14 -13.79
CA CYS A 99 -0.22 7.84 -13.92
C CYS A 99 1.00 6.89 -13.95
N ILE A 100 0.95 5.78 -13.21
CA ILE A 100 2.03 4.80 -13.13
C ILE A 100 1.89 3.63 -14.11
N PHE A 101 0.78 3.56 -14.85
CA PHE A 101 0.41 2.38 -15.65
C PHE A 101 1.49 1.98 -16.67
N ILE A 102 2.01 2.97 -17.41
CA ILE A 102 3.01 2.76 -18.45
C ILE A 102 4.33 2.29 -17.83
N GLN A 103 4.69 2.87 -16.70
CA GLN A 103 5.92 2.57 -15.98
C GLN A 103 5.86 1.18 -15.38
N LEU A 104 4.69 0.77 -14.89
CA LEU A 104 4.46 -0.59 -14.42
C LEU A 104 4.68 -1.61 -15.54
N PHE A 105 4.19 -1.33 -16.75
CA PHE A 105 4.40 -2.18 -17.91
C PHE A 105 5.89 -2.36 -18.23
N PHE A 106 6.66 -1.26 -18.23
CA PHE A 106 8.10 -1.32 -18.46
C PHE A 106 8.82 -2.13 -17.38
N ILE A 107 8.49 -1.88 -16.10
CA ILE A 107 9.05 -2.63 -14.97
C ILE A 107 8.79 -4.13 -15.12
N LEU A 108 7.54 -4.52 -15.38
CA LEU A 108 7.19 -5.94 -15.51
C LEU A 108 7.97 -6.58 -16.66
N ASN A 109 8.05 -5.95 -17.83
CA ASN A 109 8.83 -6.49 -18.95
C ASN A 109 10.33 -6.56 -18.66
N SER A 110 10.91 -5.56 -17.99
CA SER A 110 12.34 -5.53 -17.66
C SER A 110 12.75 -6.64 -16.68
N ILE A 111 11.87 -6.99 -15.73
CA ILE A 111 12.09 -8.11 -14.80
C ILE A 111 12.23 -9.44 -15.57
N TRP A 112 11.40 -9.62 -16.59
CA TRP A 112 11.39 -10.82 -17.44
C TRP A 112 12.54 -10.85 -18.45
N ALA A 113 12.99 -9.69 -18.93
CA ALA A 113 14.11 -9.56 -19.85
C ALA A 113 15.49 -9.59 -19.17
N HIS A 114 15.57 -9.81 -17.84
CA HIS A 114 16.79 -9.84 -17.03
C HIS A 114 17.66 -8.56 -17.09
N GLN A 115 17.12 -7.43 -17.55
CA GLN A 115 17.83 -6.14 -17.65
C GLN A 115 17.78 -5.36 -16.32
N THR A 116 18.36 -5.92 -15.26
CA THR A 116 18.21 -5.43 -13.88
C THR A 116 18.87 -4.08 -13.57
N TYR A 117 19.88 -3.67 -14.34
CA TYR A 117 20.68 -2.47 -14.03
C TYR A 117 19.97 -1.14 -14.34
N TYR A 118 19.06 -1.11 -15.32
CA TYR A 118 18.24 0.08 -15.61
C TYR A 118 17.05 0.26 -14.65
N MET A 119 16.76 -0.75 -13.82
CA MET A 119 15.53 -0.85 -13.05
C MET A 119 15.55 0.01 -11.77
N PHE A 120 16.71 0.17 -11.12
CA PHE A 120 16.76 0.83 -9.81
C PHE A 120 16.52 2.35 -9.89
N GLY A 121 17.16 3.04 -10.85
CA GLY A 121 16.95 4.47 -11.07
C GLY A 121 15.54 4.78 -11.59
N PHE A 122 15.03 3.96 -12.51
CA PHE A 122 13.66 4.09 -13.02
C PHE A 122 12.63 3.87 -11.90
N LEU A 123 12.82 2.84 -11.08
CA LEU A 123 11.93 2.56 -9.96
C LEU A 123 11.89 3.71 -8.96
N PHE A 124 13.03 4.31 -8.63
CA PHE A 124 13.08 5.44 -7.72
C PHE A 124 12.23 6.61 -8.22
N VAL A 125 12.31 6.95 -9.50
CA VAL A 125 11.49 8.00 -10.11
C VAL A 125 10.00 7.64 -10.09
N VAL A 126 9.65 6.40 -10.41
CA VAL A 126 8.26 5.91 -10.36
C VAL A 126 7.69 5.98 -8.94
N PHE A 127 8.51 5.64 -7.94
CA PHE A 127 8.12 5.74 -6.54
C PHE A 127 7.84 7.19 -6.11
N LEU A 128 8.65 8.15 -6.56
CA LEU A 128 8.40 9.57 -6.30
C LEU A 128 7.11 10.07 -6.96
N ILE A 129 6.88 9.71 -8.23
CA ILE A 129 5.65 10.05 -8.95
C ILE A 129 4.43 9.44 -8.26
N LEU A 130 4.55 8.20 -7.78
CA LEU A 130 3.49 7.53 -7.02
C LEU A 130 3.16 8.30 -5.73
N ILE A 131 4.16 8.74 -4.96
CA ILE A 131 3.94 9.54 -3.75
C ILE A 131 3.20 10.84 -4.08
N ILE A 132 3.68 11.57 -5.09
CA ILE A 132 3.10 12.86 -5.49
C ILE A 132 1.65 12.67 -5.93
N THR A 133 1.38 11.74 -6.83
CA THR A 133 0.02 11.50 -7.34
C THR A 133 -0.94 10.94 -6.30
N CYS A 134 -0.47 10.05 -5.41
CA CYS A 134 -1.27 9.60 -4.26
C CYS A 134 -1.61 10.76 -3.33
N SER A 135 -0.65 11.67 -3.08
CA SER A 135 -0.89 12.86 -2.25
C SER A 135 -1.91 13.80 -2.89
N GLU A 136 -1.79 14.06 -4.20
CA GLU A 136 -2.70 14.93 -4.95
C GLU A 136 -4.12 14.36 -4.98
N ALA A 137 -4.29 13.09 -5.33
CA ALA A 137 -5.60 12.44 -5.37
C ALA A 137 -6.27 12.42 -3.99
N THR A 138 -5.49 12.23 -2.92
CA THR A 138 -5.99 12.27 -1.55
C THR A 138 -6.43 13.67 -1.13
N ILE A 139 -5.65 14.70 -1.47
CA ILE A 139 -5.98 16.11 -1.17
C ILE A 139 -7.25 16.53 -1.92
N LEU A 140 -7.36 16.19 -3.21
CA LEU A 140 -8.53 16.52 -4.03
C LEU A 140 -9.81 15.88 -3.48
N LEU A 141 -9.77 14.59 -3.12
CA LEU A 141 -10.93 13.93 -2.56
C LEU A 141 -11.26 14.42 -1.14
N ALA A 142 -10.25 14.71 -0.32
CA ALA A 142 -10.47 15.34 0.98
C ALA A 142 -11.14 16.71 0.83
N TYR A 143 -10.73 17.51 -0.17
CA TYR A 143 -11.36 18.80 -0.48
C TYR A 143 -12.83 18.63 -0.87
N PHE A 144 -13.15 17.71 -1.79
CA PHE A 144 -14.55 17.45 -2.16
C PHE A 144 -15.40 16.95 -0.98
N HIS A 145 -14.84 16.15 -0.07
CA HIS A 145 -15.54 15.73 1.15
C HIS A 145 -15.81 16.89 2.10
N LEU A 146 -14.85 17.80 2.26
CA LEU A 146 -15.02 19.02 3.06
C LEU A 146 -16.09 19.96 2.45
N CYS A 147 -16.12 20.10 1.12
CA CYS A 147 -17.18 20.85 0.43
C CYS A 147 -18.57 20.21 0.58
N ALA A 148 -18.62 18.89 0.79
CA ALA A 148 -19.85 18.14 1.06
C ALA A 148 -20.26 18.13 2.55
N GLU A 149 -19.67 19.00 3.37
CA GLU A 149 -19.91 19.12 4.81
C GLU A 149 -19.66 17.83 5.63
N ASP A 150 -18.87 16.88 5.12
CA ASP A 150 -18.51 15.66 5.84
C ASP A 150 -17.13 15.75 6.47
N TYR A 151 -17.13 15.72 7.81
CA TYR A 151 -15.93 15.85 8.63
C TYR A 151 -15.20 14.52 8.87
N HIS A 152 -15.73 13.37 8.41
CA HIS A 152 -15.11 12.05 8.60
C HIS A 152 -14.01 11.74 7.56
N TRP A 153 -13.07 12.67 7.34
CA TRP A 153 -12.05 12.56 6.29
C TRP A 153 -10.82 11.71 6.69
N TRP A 154 -10.57 11.51 8.00
CA TRP A 154 -9.34 10.91 8.52
C TRP A 154 -9.00 9.50 7.99
N TRP A 155 -10.00 8.64 7.88
CA TRP A 155 -9.86 7.24 7.48
C TRP A 155 -10.06 7.12 5.98
N ARG A 156 -10.96 7.95 5.43
CA ARG A 156 -11.24 7.99 3.99
C ARG A 156 -10.00 8.41 3.21
N SER A 157 -9.30 9.47 3.63
CA SER A 157 -8.04 9.90 3.01
C SER A 157 -6.98 8.80 2.98
N PHE A 158 -6.86 8.02 4.06
CA PHE A 158 -5.96 6.88 4.13
C PHE A 158 -6.38 5.74 3.18
N PHE A 159 -7.65 5.35 3.17
CA PHE A 159 -8.13 4.25 2.33
C PHE A 159 -8.18 4.60 0.84
N THR A 160 -8.42 5.86 0.48
CA THR A 160 -8.42 6.34 -0.90
C THR A 160 -7.08 6.11 -1.60
N SER A 161 -5.97 6.52 -0.98
CA SER A 161 -4.62 6.25 -1.52
C SER A 161 -4.24 4.77 -1.41
N GLY A 162 -4.70 4.08 -0.35
CA GLY A 162 -4.52 2.63 -0.20
C GLY A 162 -5.18 1.80 -1.32
N PHE A 163 -6.30 2.28 -1.90
CA PHE A 163 -7.03 1.57 -2.94
C PHE A 163 -6.23 1.42 -4.24
N THR A 164 -5.26 2.30 -4.49
CA THR A 164 -4.32 2.18 -5.62
C THR A 164 -3.58 0.83 -5.62
N ALA A 165 -3.26 0.28 -4.44
CA ALA A 165 -2.63 -1.03 -4.32
C ALA A 165 -3.51 -2.17 -4.85
N VAL A 166 -4.83 -2.05 -4.75
CA VAL A 166 -5.79 -3.03 -5.29
C VAL A 166 -5.76 -3.05 -6.82
N TYR A 167 -5.73 -1.87 -7.45
CA TYR A 167 -5.60 -1.75 -8.91
C TYR A 167 -4.27 -2.31 -9.41
N LEU A 168 -3.20 -2.01 -8.68
CA LEU A 168 -1.85 -2.50 -8.97
C LEU A 168 -1.79 -4.03 -8.87
N PHE A 169 -2.40 -4.62 -7.82
CA PHE A 169 -2.53 -6.06 -7.67
C PHE A 169 -3.32 -6.70 -8.82
N ALA A 170 -4.48 -6.14 -9.18
CA ALA A 170 -5.29 -6.64 -10.29
C ALA A 170 -4.54 -6.61 -11.63
N TYR A 171 -3.76 -5.56 -11.89
CA TYR A 171 -2.92 -5.45 -13.07
C TYR A 171 -1.81 -6.52 -13.09
N CYS A 172 -1.14 -6.76 -11.96
CA CYS A 172 -0.16 -7.82 -11.84
C CYS A 172 -0.76 -9.20 -12.14
N VAL A 173 -1.97 -9.50 -11.64
CA VAL A 173 -2.68 -10.76 -11.95
C VAL A 173 -2.99 -10.86 -13.45
N ARG A 174 -3.50 -9.78 -14.06
CA ARG A 174 -3.82 -9.73 -15.50
C ARG A 174 -2.57 -9.92 -16.38
N PHE A 175 -1.46 -9.28 -16.01
CA PHE A 175 -0.19 -9.43 -16.70
C PHE A 175 0.32 -10.87 -16.59
N PHE A 176 0.24 -11.46 -15.40
CA PHE A 176 0.61 -12.85 -15.15
C PHE A 176 -0.20 -13.82 -16.04
N THR A 177 -1.52 -13.70 -16.08
CA THR A 177 -2.36 -14.62 -16.87
C THR A 177 -2.23 -14.43 -18.38
N SER A 178 -1.96 -13.21 -18.84
CA SER A 178 -1.96 -12.88 -20.28
C SER A 178 -0.59 -13.02 -20.94
N LYS A 179 0.51 -12.89 -20.18
CA LYS A 179 1.88 -12.91 -20.70
C LYS A 179 2.72 -14.09 -20.24
N LEU A 180 2.34 -14.74 -19.12
CA LEU A 180 3.01 -15.94 -18.63
C LEU A 180 2.11 -17.16 -18.85
N SER A 181 2.42 -17.99 -19.83
CA SER A 181 1.80 -19.31 -20.01
C SER A 181 2.33 -20.34 -19.00
N ILE A 182 2.46 -19.97 -17.72
CA ILE A 182 2.91 -20.90 -16.67
C ILE A 182 1.69 -21.55 -16.03
N THR A 183 1.44 -22.80 -16.43
CA THR A 183 0.33 -23.69 -16.07
C THR A 183 0.39 -24.22 -14.63
N GLY A 184 0.68 -23.36 -13.64
CA GLY A 184 0.76 -23.78 -12.24
C GLY A 184 0.34 -22.69 -11.25
N VAL A 185 -0.73 -22.96 -10.48
CA VAL A 185 -1.27 -22.09 -9.41
C VAL A 185 -0.19 -21.66 -8.39
N VAL A 186 0.81 -22.51 -8.18
CA VAL A 186 1.93 -22.28 -7.27
C VAL A 186 2.95 -21.28 -7.84
N SER A 187 3.23 -21.34 -9.15
CA SER A 187 4.12 -20.39 -9.84
C SER A 187 3.51 -18.99 -9.91
N SER A 188 2.18 -18.89 -9.98
CA SER A 188 1.45 -17.62 -9.90
C SER A 188 1.72 -16.90 -8.59
N PHE A 189 1.55 -17.57 -7.45
CA PHE A 189 1.83 -17.00 -6.13
C PHE A 189 3.32 -16.69 -5.92
N LEU A 190 4.21 -17.55 -6.42
CA LEU A 190 5.67 -17.37 -6.32
C LEU A 190 6.13 -16.11 -7.06
N THR A 191 5.53 -15.82 -8.21
CA THR A 191 5.87 -14.65 -9.04
C THR A 191 5.28 -13.36 -8.46
N THR A 192 4.07 -13.41 -7.90
CA THR A 192 3.50 -12.29 -7.13
C THR A 192 4.40 -11.92 -5.94
N ARG A 193 4.99 -12.91 -5.26
CA ARG A 193 5.98 -12.67 -4.20
C ARG A 193 7.27 -12.01 -4.74
N VAL A 194 7.82 -12.46 -5.87
CA VAL A 194 9.03 -11.86 -6.48
C VAL A 194 8.78 -10.40 -6.89
N LEU A 195 7.58 -10.07 -7.37
CA LEU A 195 7.20 -8.71 -7.70
C LEU A 195 6.98 -7.80 -6.49
N VAL A 196 6.59 -8.34 -5.34
CA VAL A 196 6.38 -7.55 -4.12
C VAL A 196 7.69 -7.38 -3.33
N TRP A 197 8.53 -8.41 -3.25
CA TRP A 197 9.76 -8.39 -2.44
C TRP A 197 10.97 -7.79 -3.13
N ARG A 198 10.96 -7.65 -4.47
CA ARG A 198 12.06 -7.01 -5.20
C ARG A 198 11.90 -5.48 -5.29
N PHE A 199 10.81 -4.95 -4.74
CA PHE A 199 10.40 -3.54 -4.74
C PHE A 199 10.31 -2.92 -3.33
N LEU A 200 10.48 -3.74 -2.28
CA LEU A 200 10.66 -3.32 -0.88
C LEU A 200 12.14 -3.44 -0.51
#